data_AF-A0A8K0CEY7-F1
#
_entry.id   AF-A0A8K0CEY7-F1
#
_cell.length_a   1.000
_cell.length_b   1.000
_cell.length_c   1.000
_cell.angle_alpha   90.00
_cell.angle_beta   90.00
_cell.angle_gamma   90.00
#
_symmetry.space_group_name_H-M   'P 1'
#
loop_
_entity.id
_entity.type
_entity.pdbx_description
1 polymer ?
#
loop_
_entity_poly.entity_id
_entity_poly.type
_entity_poly.pdbx_seq_one_letter_code
_entity_poly.pdbx_strand_id
1 'polypeptide(L)'
;MRQRHGKLSGSIRKKLEAVEMDAIRRSLRISRKNKVRNEIIKQQMGTEATISEVIENKQLNCFGHVSQIVEDRLRKQALQWQPAERPKRGRPKQIGNKRGNQRQEFN
;
A
#
# COMPACT_ATOMS: atom_id res chain seq x y z
N MET A 1 -8.53 9.66 -10.09
CA MET A 1 -7.60 8.52 -10.10
C MET A 1 -7.10 8.28 -8.67
N ARG A 2 -7.41 7.15 -8.01
CA ARG A 2 -7.09 6.94 -6.58
C ARG A 2 -5.69 6.33 -6.42
N GLN A 3 -4.68 7.19 -6.30
CA GLN A 3 -3.33 6.81 -5.87
C GLN A 3 -3.41 6.24 -4.43
N ARG A 4 -3.32 4.92 -4.27
CA ARG A 4 -3.12 4.27 -2.94
C ARG A 4 -1.92 3.33 -2.99
N HIS A 5 -0.81 3.78 -3.56
CA HIS A 5 0.45 3.05 -3.44
C HIS A 5 1.16 3.57 -2.19
N GLY A 6 1.35 2.72 -1.19
CA GLY A 6 2.17 2.99 0.00
C GLY A 6 1.43 3.37 1.28
N LYS A 7 0.35 4.17 1.24
CA LYS A 7 -0.27 4.69 2.48
C LYS A 7 -0.85 3.57 3.36
N LEU A 8 -0.37 3.49 4.61
CA LEU A 8 -0.94 2.61 5.63
C LEU A 8 -2.44 2.93 5.80
N SER A 9 -3.28 1.89 5.75
CA SER A 9 -4.69 2.08 6.03
C SER A 9 -4.89 2.42 7.51
N GLY A 10 -5.87 3.27 7.83
CA GLY A 10 -6.15 3.64 9.23
C GLY A 10 -6.44 2.44 10.14
N SER A 11 -7.00 1.36 9.58
CA SER A 11 -7.18 0.08 10.29
C SER A 11 -5.85 -0.58 10.66
N ILE A 12 -4.89 -0.62 9.73
CA ILE A 12 -3.56 -1.16 9.99
C ILE A 12 -2.82 -0.29 11.01
N ARG A 13 -2.93 1.05 10.92
CA ARG A 13 -2.30 1.96 11.87
C ARG A 13 -2.75 1.69 13.32
N LYS A 14 -4.05 1.55 13.54
CA LYS A 14 -4.62 1.19 14.85
C LYS A 14 -4.10 -0.16 15.37
N LYS A 15 -3.95 -1.15 14.49
CA LYS A 15 -3.37 -2.46 14.87
C LYS A 15 -1.90 -2.33 15.26
N LEU A 16 -1.12 -1.55 14.50
CA LEU A 16 0.29 -1.27 14.82
C LEU A 16 0.44 -0.57 16.16
N GLU A 17 -0.37 0.46 16.43
CA GLU A 17 -0.38 1.16 17.72
C GLU A 17 -0.73 0.22 18.88
N ALA A 18 -1.71 -0.67 18.70
CA ALA A 18 -2.08 -1.64 19.73
C ALA A 18 -0.94 -2.63 20.03
N VAL A 19 -0.27 -3.13 18.98
CA VAL A 19 0.88 -4.06 19.12
C VAL A 19 2.08 -3.34 19.76
N GLU A 20 2.37 -2.11 19.34
CA GLU A 20 3.41 -1.26 19.92
C GLU A 20 3.19 -1.07 21.43
N MET A 21 1.99 -0.64 21.81
CA MET A 21 1.67 -0.43 23.23
C MET A 21 1.76 -1.71 24.05
N ASP A 22 1.37 -2.85 23.47
CA ASP A 22 1.45 -4.13 24.15
C ASP A 22 2.91 -4.55 24.38
N ALA A 23 3.78 -4.38 23.38
CA ALA A 23 5.22 -4.64 23.51
C ALA A 23 5.89 -3.73 24.56
N ILE A 24 5.58 -2.43 24.56
CA ILE A 24 6.13 -1.48 25.54
C ILE A 24 5.67 -1.84 26.95
N ARG A 25 4.38 -2.14 27.14
CA ARG A 25 3.84 -2.52 28.46
C ARG A 25 4.51 -3.77 29.03
N ARG A 26 4.74 -4.79 28.19
CA ARG A 26 5.47 -5.99 28.62
C ARG A 26 6.91 -5.68 29.00
N SER A 27 7.60 -4.83 28.23
CA SER A 27 8.99 -4.44 28.49
C SER A 27 9.13 -3.67 29.81
N LEU A 28 8.18 -2.78 30.12
CA LEU A 28 8.14 -2.03 31.38
C LEU A 28 7.48 -2.80 32.53
N ARG A 29 6.98 -4.02 32.30
CA ARG A 29 6.22 -4.84 33.26
C ARG A 29 4.98 -4.11 33.84
N ILE A 30 4.35 -3.24 33.05
CA ILE A 30 3.15 -2.48 33.46
C ILE A 30 1.89 -3.24 33.05
N SER A 31 1.14 -3.73 34.05
CA SER A 31 -0.16 -4.36 33.84
C SER A 31 -1.21 -3.35 33.35
N ARG A 32 -2.23 -3.85 32.63
CA ARG A 32 -3.43 -3.06 32.30
C ARG A 32 -4.21 -2.65 33.56
N LYS A 33 -4.09 -3.39 34.66
CA LYS A 33 -4.71 -3.07 35.97
C LYS A 33 -4.24 -1.74 36.54
N ASN A 34 -3.01 -1.32 36.21
CA ASN A 34 -2.43 -0.07 36.72
C ASN A 34 -3.11 1.18 36.13
N LYS A 35 -3.95 1.03 35.09
CA LYS A 35 -4.69 2.12 34.42
C LYS A 35 -3.83 3.33 34.00
N VAL A 36 -2.53 3.12 33.80
CA VAL A 36 -1.60 4.16 33.34
C VAL A 36 -1.91 4.51 31.89
N ARG A 37 -1.96 5.82 31.61
CA ARG A 37 -2.19 6.40 30.28
C ARG A 37 -1.07 5.98 29.31
N ASN A 38 -1.44 5.81 28.04
CA ASN A 38 -0.49 5.37 27.01
C ASN A 38 0.63 6.39 26.76
N GLU A 39 0.34 7.69 26.86
CA GLU A 39 1.31 8.77 26.70
C GLU A 39 2.46 8.66 27.71
N ILE A 40 2.12 8.44 29.00
CA ILE A 40 3.11 8.27 30.07
C ILE A 40 3.99 7.04 29.81
N ILE A 41 3.38 5.94 29.36
CA ILE A 41 4.11 4.70 29.07
C ILE A 41 5.08 4.90 27.90
N LYS A 42 4.67 5.62 26.85
CA LYS A 42 5.54 5.95 25.72
C LYS A 42 6.68 6.87 26.14
N GLN A 43 6.40 7.87 26.98
CA GLN A 43 7.41 8.78 27.53
C GLN A 43 8.43 8.03 28.39
N GLN A 44 7.96 7.14 29.26
CA GLN A 44 8.83 6.33 30.13
C GLN A 44 9.73 5.38 29.33
N MET A 45 9.24 4.86 28.19
CA MET A 45 10.05 4.05 27.28
C MET A 45 11.08 4.87 26.49
N GLY A 46 10.90 6.20 26.40
CA GLY A 46 11.74 7.08 25.58
C GLY A 46 11.54 6.89 24.08
N THR A 47 10.34 6.48 23.64
CA THR A 47 10.06 6.26 22.22
C THR A 47 9.82 7.59 21.50
N GLU A 48 10.73 7.99 20.62
CA GLU A 48 10.64 9.24 19.86
C GLU A 48 9.69 9.18 18.66
N ALA A 49 9.55 8.01 18.05
CA ALA A 49 8.73 7.80 16.85
C ALA A 49 7.94 6.50 16.94
N THR A 50 6.71 6.50 16.44
CA THR A 50 5.87 5.30 16.38
C THR A 50 6.32 4.36 15.28
N ILE A 51 6.00 3.06 15.43
CA ILE A 51 6.23 2.06 14.37
C ILE A 51 5.61 2.50 13.03
N SER A 52 4.44 3.13 13.07
CA SER A 52 3.76 3.60 11.86
C SER A 52 4.55 4.67 11.12
N GLU A 53 5.12 5.65 11.83
CA GLU A 53 5.96 6.70 11.26
C GLU A 53 7.27 6.13 10.71
N VAL A 54 7.89 5.18 11.42
CA VAL A 54 9.09 4.50 10.93
C VAL A 54 8.80 3.76 9.62
N ILE A 55 7.65 3.09 9.51
CA ILE A 55 7.24 2.40 8.28
C ILE A 55 7.01 3.42 7.15
N GLU A 56 6.29 4.51 7.42
CA GLU A 56 6.02 5.56 6.43
C GLU A 56 7.32 6.20 5.92
N ASN A 57 8.26 6.51 6.82
CA ASN A 57 9.58 7.04 6.46
C ASN A 57 10.38 6.05 5.61
N LYS A 58 10.37 4.77 5.97
CA LYS A 58 11.03 3.73 5.17
C LYS A 58 10.39 3.58 3.79
N GLN A 59 9.06 3.67 3.68
CA GLN A 59 8.36 3.65 2.40
C GLN A 59 8.80 4.83 1.52
N LEU A 60 8.91 6.04 2.09
CA LEU A 60 9.39 7.22 1.37
C LEU A 60 10.84 7.07 0.92
N ASN A 61 11.73 6.59 1.79
CA ASN A 61 13.13 6.34 1.44
C ASN A 61 13.26 5.30 0.31
N CYS A 62 12.49 4.20 0.40
CA CYS A 62 12.44 3.19 -0.65
C CYS A 62 11.90 3.77 -1.97
N PHE A 63 10.87 4.60 -1.91
CA PHE A 63 10.31 5.25 -3.09
C PHE A 63 11.35 6.17 -3.75
N GLY A 64 12.01 7.04 -2.97
CA GLY A 64 13.05 7.92 -3.47
C GLY A 64 14.20 7.16 -4.11
N HIS A 65 14.69 6.11 -3.44
CA HIS A 65 15.74 5.25 -3.97
C HIS A 65 15.35 4.60 -5.30
N VAL A 66 14.15 3.99 -5.39
CA VAL A 66 13.71 3.35 -6.64
C VAL A 66 13.46 4.36 -7.76
N SER A 67 13.02 5.57 -7.43
CA SER A 67 12.77 6.64 -8.40
C SER A 67 14.05 7.16 -9.06
N GLN A 68 15.18 7.11 -8.35
CA GLN A 68 16.49 7.57 -8.83
C GLN A 68 17.27 6.50 -9.60
N ILE A 69 16.82 5.24 -9.60
CA ILE A 69 17.43 4.17 -10.40
C ILE A 69 17.17 4.40 -11.90
N VAL A 70 18.08 3.93 -12.76
CA VAL A 70 17.93 3.96 -14.23
C VAL A 70 16.64 3.24 -14.69
N GLU A 71 15.95 3.81 -15.69
CA GLU A 71 14.63 3.39 -16.19
C GLU A 71 14.53 1.89 -16.57
N ASP A 72 15.59 1.32 -17.14
CA ASP A 72 15.57 -0.05 -17.69
C ASP A 72 15.56 -1.16 -16.61
N ARG A 73 15.60 -0.79 -15.33
CA ARG A 73 15.59 -1.77 -14.24
C ARG A 73 14.16 -2.16 -13.86
N LEU A 74 13.94 -3.47 -13.75
CA LEU A 74 12.66 -4.10 -13.38
C LEU A 74 11.95 -3.44 -12.18
N ARG A 75 12.70 -3.00 -11.16
CA ARG A 75 12.13 -2.35 -9.96
C ARG A 75 11.43 -1.03 -10.27
N LYS A 76 11.99 -0.21 -11.17
CA LYS A 76 11.44 1.08 -11.57
C LYS A 76 10.27 0.89 -12.52
N GLN A 77 10.41 -0.04 -13.46
CA GLN A 77 9.31 -0.48 -14.33
C GLN A 77 8.12 -0.99 -13.51
N ALA A 78 8.34 -1.83 -12.50
CA ALA A 78 7.27 -2.35 -11.63
C ALA A 78 6.61 -1.24 -10.79
N LEU A 79 7.36 -0.24 -10.34
CA LEU A 79 6.82 0.90 -9.60
C LEU A 79 5.92 1.79 -10.48
N GLN A 80 6.33 2.02 -11.73
CA GLN A 80 5.60 2.83 -12.70
C GLN A 80 4.50 2.04 -13.42
N TRP A 81 4.51 0.71 -13.30
CA TRP A 81 3.61 -0.15 -14.04
C TRP A 81 2.15 0.14 -13.68
N GLN A 82 1.44 0.70 -14.65
CA GLN A 82 0.00 0.86 -14.58
C GLN A 82 -0.62 -0.36 -15.25
N PRO A 83 -1.38 -1.19 -14.52
CA PRO A 83 -2.08 -2.29 -15.15
C PRO A 83 -3.05 -1.72 -16.18
N ALA A 84 -3.03 -2.26 -17.40
CA ALA A 84 -4.13 -2.07 -18.33
C ALA A 84 -5.43 -2.39 -17.60
N GLU A 85 -6.46 -1.56 -17.80
CA GLU A 85 -7.75 -1.72 -17.13
C GLU A 85 -8.17 -3.18 -17.19
N ARG A 86 -8.35 -3.81 -16.02
CA ARG A 86 -8.83 -5.19 -15.98
C ARG A 86 -10.14 -5.22 -16.75
N PRO A 87 -10.30 -6.06 -17.79
CA PRO A 87 -11.58 -6.19 -18.45
C PRO A 87 -12.61 -6.51 -17.37
N LYS A 88 -13.76 -5.84 -17.43
CA LYS A 88 -14.86 -6.05 -16.47
C LYS A 88 -15.04 -7.56 -16.31
N ARG A 89 -14.91 -8.03 -15.07
CA ARG A 89 -15.00 -9.45 -14.75
C ARG A 89 -16.39 -9.93 -15.19
N GLY A 90 -16.45 -10.76 -16.24
CA GLY A 90 -17.71 -11.17 -16.86
C GLY A 90 -17.54 -11.55 -18.33
N ARG A 91 -18.61 -12.06 -18.94
CA ARG A 91 -18.63 -12.47 -20.35
C ARG A 91 -18.37 -11.24 -21.25
N PRO A 92 -17.46 -11.33 -22.24
CA PRO A 92 -17.31 -10.28 -23.24
C PRO A 92 -18.65 -10.00 -23.92
N LYS A 93 -18.98 -8.72 -24.13
CA LYS A 93 -20.18 -8.34 -24.89
C LYS A 93 -19.97 -8.85 -26.33
N GLN A 94 -20.85 -9.73 -26.81
CA GLN A 94 -20.85 -10.12 -28.22
C GLN A 94 -21.18 -8.88 -29.05
N ILE A 95 -20.17 -8.23 -29.61
CA ILE A 95 -20.35 -7.26 -30.68
C ILE A 95 -20.59 -8.11 -31.92
N GLY A 96 -21.85 -8.26 -32.30
CA GLY A 96 -22.23 -8.98 -33.51
C GLY A 96 -21.62 -8.31 -34.73
N ASN A 97 -20.68 -8.98 -35.39
CA ASN A 97 -20.11 -8.53 -36.66
C ASN A 97 -21.21 -8.56 -37.73
N LYS A 98 -21.79 -7.41 -38.07
CA LYS A 98 -22.47 -7.22 -39.35
C LYS A 98 -21.41 -7.17 -40.45
N ARG A 99 -20.98 -8.32 -40.96
CA ARG A 99 -20.32 -8.42 -42.26
C ARG A 99 -21.34 -8.95 -43.27
N GLY A 100 -22.24 -8.05 -43.66
CA GLY A 100 -22.98 -8.18 -44.90
C GLY A 100 -22.11 -7.64 -46.05
N ASN A 101 -21.98 -8.47 -47.09
CA ASN A 101 -21.71 -8.13 -48.49
C ASN A 101 -20.60 -7.13 -48.83
N GLN A 102 -19.46 -7.66 -49.31
CA GLN A 102 -18.89 -7.24 -50.60
C GLN A 102 -18.36 -8.49 -51.31
N ARG A 103 -19.12 -8.98 -52.30
CA ARG A 103 -18.66 -9.94 -53.30
C ARG A 103 -18.08 -9.14 -54.47
N GLN A 104 -16.82 -9.42 -54.78
CA GLN A 104 -16.15 -9.43 -56.10
C GLN A 104 -16.58 -8.42 -57.18
N GLU A 105 -15.67 -7.53 -57.56
CA GLU A 105 -15.45 -7.16 -58.96
C GLU A 105 -13.93 -7.11 -59.24
N PHE A 106 -13.39 -8.22 -59.74
CA PHE A 106 -12.15 -8.25 -60.53
C PHE A 106 -12.40 -9.23 -61.67
N ASN A 107 -12.83 -8.68 -62.80
CA ASN A 107 -12.43 -9.04 -64.16
C ASN A 107 -12.99 -7.99 -65.12
#